data_AF-A0A2V9ZGZ0-F1
#
_entry.id   AF-A0A2V9ZGZ0-F1
#
_cell.length_a   1.000
_cell.length_b   1.000
_cell.length_c   1.000
_cell.angle_alpha   90.00
_cell.angle_beta   90.00
_cell.angle_gamma   90.00
#
_symmetry.space_group_name_H-M   'P 1'
#
loop_
_entity.id
_entity.type
_entity.pdbx_description
1 polymer ?
#
loop_
_entity_poly.entity_id
_entity_poly.type
_entity_poly.pdbx_seq_one_letter_code
_entity_poly.pdbx_strand_id
1 'polypeptide(L)'
;MFALLFVLPCFAGDQQKAEKQLRKISAMAADVTARGIVSRSMADLLDIPRAQLVRERRAMNLSYGSVFLAHHLAGHGIKMLDIALQLQRHKNILQIANEQHLDWKQVASDAKKLNGKFEDAIYKHFLRSDPDKSRDLAEKYDATQDWVNADREVTEPEVEEAQAIYVLWRDRAGTTGGTEGVVTSSERLASSRLEEQAHDVGRLTGRAPTPK
;
A
#
# COMPACT_ATOMS: atom_id res chain seq x y z
N MET A 1 25.99 -17.06 -41.03
CA MET A 1 24.67 -16.91 -40.38
C MET A 1 24.93 -16.45 -38.95
N PHE A 2 24.83 -15.15 -38.67
CA PHE A 2 25.07 -14.58 -37.34
C PHE A 2 23.82 -14.80 -36.49
N ALA A 3 23.93 -15.59 -35.42
CA ALA A 3 22.86 -15.74 -34.43
C ALA A 3 22.88 -14.51 -33.52
N LEU A 4 21.87 -13.65 -33.66
CA LEU A 4 21.64 -12.53 -32.75
C LEU A 4 21.04 -13.08 -31.45
N LEU A 5 21.87 -13.23 -30.42
CA LEU A 5 21.41 -13.51 -29.06
C LEU A 5 20.67 -12.28 -28.54
N PHE A 6 19.33 -12.33 -28.55
CA PHE A 6 18.51 -11.38 -27.80
C PHE A 6 18.71 -11.62 -26.30
N VAL A 7 19.60 -10.85 -25.69
CA VAL A 7 19.63 -10.68 -24.23
C VAL A 7 18.42 -9.82 -23.89
N LEU A 8 17.29 -10.47 -23.55
CA LEU A 8 16.17 -9.75 -22.94
C LEU A 8 16.68 -9.17 -21.60
N PRO A 9 16.54 -7.85 -21.39
CA PRO A 9 17.24 -7.17 -20.32
C PRO A 9 16.67 -7.63 -18.96
N CYS A 10 17.57 -7.97 -18.04
CA CYS A 10 17.30 -8.24 -16.63
C CYS A 10 16.39 -7.19 -15.97
N PHE A 11 16.38 -5.95 -16.50
CA PHE A 11 15.55 -4.82 -16.09
C PHE A 11 14.04 -5.09 -16.10
N ALA A 12 13.49 -5.83 -17.07
CA ALA A 12 12.06 -6.11 -17.11
C ALA A 12 11.62 -7.00 -15.94
N GLY A 13 12.49 -7.92 -15.51
CA GLY A 13 12.23 -8.79 -14.36
C GLY A 13 12.28 -8.04 -13.04
N ASP A 14 13.17 -7.07 -12.90
CA ASP A 14 13.27 -6.27 -11.67
C ASP A 14 12.15 -5.23 -11.56
N GLN A 15 11.74 -4.61 -12.68
CA GLN A 15 10.54 -3.76 -12.72
C GLN A 15 9.29 -4.54 -12.30
N GLN A 16 9.06 -5.73 -12.84
CA GLN A 16 7.90 -6.55 -12.48
C GLN A 16 7.88 -6.91 -10.98
N LYS A 17 9.05 -7.20 -10.39
CA LYS A 17 9.17 -7.44 -8.94
C LYS A 17 8.86 -6.19 -8.13
N ALA A 18 9.36 -5.03 -8.57
CA ALA A 18 9.07 -3.75 -7.94
C ALA A 18 7.57 -3.47 -7.97
N GLU A 19 6.95 -3.54 -9.14
CA GLU A 19 5.49 -3.36 -9.32
C GLU A 19 4.70 -4.28 -8.40
N LYS A 20 5.05 -5.57 -8.32
CA LYS A 20 4.40 -6.50 -7.39
C LYS A 20 4.50 -6.02 -5.93
N GLN A 21 5.66 -5.55 -5.48
CA GLN A 21 5.82 -5.06 -4.12
C GLN A 21 5.07 -3.74 -3.88
N LEU A 22 5.03 -2.84 -4.87
CA LEU A 22 4.27 -1.58 -4.81
C LEU A 22 2.76 -1.85 -4.75
N ARG A 23 2.25 -2.82 -5.52
CA ARG A 23 0.83 -3.21 -5.46
C ARG A 23 0.46 -3.83 -4.12
N LYS A 24 1.36 -4.61 -3.49
CA LYS A 24 1.17 -5.08 -2.11
C LYS A 24 1.05 -3.93 -1.10
N ILE A 25 1.86 -2.89 -1.23
CA ILE A 25 1.77 -1.69 -0.38
C ILE A 25 0.38 -1.06 -0.51
N SER A 26 -0.11 -0.87 -1.74
CA SER A 26 -1.44 -0.30 -1.98
C SER A 26 -2.57 -1.21 -1.50
N ALA A 27 -2.46 -2.51 -1.72
CA ALA A 27 -3.46 -3.49 -1.30
C ALA A 27 -3.58 -3.60 0.22
N MET A 28 -2.47 -3.49 0.95
CA MET A 28 -2.48 -3.45 2.42
C MET A 28 -3.32 -2.30 2.97
N ALA A 29 -3.42 -1.19 2.23
CA ALA A 29 -4.24 -0.05 2.62
C ALA A 29 -5.73 -0.19 2.23
N ALA A 30 -6.18 -1.33 1.70
CA ALA A 30 -7.60 -1.55 1.38
C ALA A 30 -8.46 -1.62 2.65
N ASP A 31 -7.95 -2.24 3.74
CA ASP A 31 -8.60 -2.21 5.05
C ASP A 31 -8.43 -0.85 5.74
N VAL A 32 -9.47 -0.38 6.43
CA VAL A 32 -9.44 0.92 7.12
C VAL A 32 -8.42 0.92 8.27
N THR A 33 -8.33 -0.16 9.04
CA THR A 33 -7.37 -0.25 10.16
C THR A 33 -5.96 -0.35 9.63
N ALA A 34 -5.72 -1.25 8.67
CA ALA A 34 -4.44 -1.43 8.02
C ALA A 34 -3.99 -0.18 7.27
N ARG A 35 -4.91 0.62 6.71
CA ARG A 35 -4.58 1.91 6.12
C ARG A 35 -3.98 2.88 7.11
N GLY A 36 -4.53 2.97 8.32
CA GLY A 36 -3.93 3.77 9.38
C GLY A 36 -2.47 3.37 9.63
N ILE A 37 -2.23 2.05 9.71
CA ILE A 37 -0.89 1.48 9.90
C ILE A 37 0.04 1.80 8.71
N VAL A 38 -0.42 1.59 7.48
CA VAL A 38 0.31 1.90 6.25
C VAL A 38 0.69 3.38 6.22
N SER A 39 -0.26 4.26 6.51
CA SER A 39 -0.06 5.71 6.53
C SER A 39 1.02 6.14 7.52
N ARG A 40 0.96 5.64 8.77
CA ARG A 40 1.98 5.90 9.80
C ARG A 40 3.34 5.36 9.38
N SER A 41 3.40 4.10 8.98
CA SER A 41 4.63 3.41 8.63
C SER A 41 5.32 4.01 7.41
N MET A 42 4.54 4.48 6.42
CA MET A 42 5.04 5.18 5.25
C MET A 42 5.60 6.57 5.63
N ALA A 43 4.87 7.35 6.44
CA ALA A 43 5.33 8.64 6.93
C ALA A 43 6.63 8.52 7.73
N ASP A 44 6.74 7.50 8.60
CA ASP A 44 7.93 7.22 9.39
C ASP A 44 9.11 6.74 8.53
N LEU A 45 8.85 5.96 7.47
CA LEU A 45 9.91 5.55 6.54
C LEU A 45 10.47 6.73 5.75
N LEU A 46 9.59 7.60 5.27
CA LEU A 46 9.93 8.75 4.43
C LEU A 46 10.44 9.95 5.23
N ASP A 47 10.34 9.89 6.56
CA ASP A 47 10.67 10.98 7.48
C ASP A 47 9.94 12.29 7.13
N ILE A 48 8.63 12.17 6.85
CA ILE A 48 7.76 13.30 6.55
C ILE A 48 6.54 13.32 7.48
N PRO A 49 5.94 14.50 7.74
CA PRO A 49 4.66 14.56 8.44
C PRO A 49 3.59 13.73 7.72
N ARG A 50 2.83 12.90 8.43
CA ARG A 50 1.77 12.09 7.81
C ARG A 50 0.72 12.93 7.08
N ALA A 51 0.43 14.13 7.60
CA ALA A 51 -0.45 15.08 6.93
C ALA A 51 0.11 15.55 5.56
N GLN A 52 1.43 15.63 5.40
CA GLN A 52 2.05 15.90 4.10
C GLN A 52 1.85 14.73 3.14
N LEU A 53 2.14 13.49 3.58
CA LEU A 53 1.94 12.29 2.77
C LEU A 53 0.50 12.18 2.24
N VAL A 54 -0.50 12.38 3.11
CA VAL A 54 -1.93 12.35 2.73
C VAL A 54 -2.26 13.45 1.72
N ARG A 55 -1.72 14.67 1.90
CA ARG A 55 -1.91 15.76 0.94
C ARG A 55 -1.31 15.43 -0.42
N GLU A 56 -0.11 14.88 -0.46
CA GLU A 56 0.58 14.50 -1.70
C GLU A 56 -0.18 13.41 -2.45
N ARG A 57 -0.64 12.37 -1.75
CA ARG A 57 -1.51 11.33 -2.32
C ARG A 57 -2.77 11.91 -2.95
N ARG A 58 -3.47 12.79 -2.24
CA ARG A 58 -4.72 13.41 -2.73
C ARG A 58 -4.46 14.35 -3.90
N ALA A 59 -3.45 15.21 -3.81
CA ALA A 59 -3.14 16.20 -4.84
C ALA A 59 -2.72 15.55 -6.18
N MET A 60 -2.02 14.42 -6.11
CA MET A 60 -1.55 13.69 -7.30
C MET A 60 -2.42 12.48 -7.67
N ASN A 61 -3.48 12.21 -6.90
CA ASN A 61 -4.32 11.01 -6.99
C ASN A 61 -3.46 9.71 -7.06
N LEU A 62 -2.59 9.50 -6.08
CA LEU A 62 -1.67 8.36 -6.03
C LEU A 62 -2.02 7.38 -4.90
N SER A 63 -2.04 6.09 -5.22
CA SER A 63 -2.09 5.02 -4.22
C SER A 63 -0.83 5.01 -3.34
N TYR A 64 -0.83 4.29 -2.22
CA TYR A 64 0.34 4.23 -1.33
C TYR A 64 1.61 3.69 -2.01
N GLY A 65 1.49 2.66 -2.85
CA GLY A 65 2.61 2.18 -3.66
C GLY A 65 3.08 3.22 -4.67
N SER A 66 2.15 3.96 -5.28
CA SER A 66 2.49 5.00 -6.26
C SER A 66 3.16 6.23 -5.64
N VAL A 67 2.71 6.69 -4.46
CA VAL A 67 3.36 7.81 -3.77
C VAL A 67 4.74 7.41 -3.24
N PHE A 68 4.92 6.17 -2.78
CA PHE A 68 6.24 5.64 -2.44
C PHE A 68 7.21 5.74 -3.62
N LEU A 69 6.76 5.36 -4.82
CA LEU A 69 7.57 5.50 -6.03
C LEU A 69 7.85 6.97 -6.38
N ALA A 70 6.90 7.88 -6.14
CA ALA A 70 7.10 9.32 -6.30
C ALA A 70 8.18 9.86 -5.35
N HIS A 71 8.26 9.36 -4.11
CA HIS A 71 9.35 9.71 -3.19
C HIS A 71 10.69 9.11 -3.61
N HIS A 72 10.72 7.91 -4.20
CA HIS A 72 11.94 7.40 -4.82
C HIS A 72 12.42 8.32 -5.95
N LEU A 73 11.53 8.74 -6.85
CA LEU A 73 11.83 9.73 -7.89
C LEU A 73 12.38 11.04 -7.29
N ALA A 74 11.77 11.53 -6.21
CA ALA A 74 12.21 12.74 -5.54
C ALA A 74 13.59 12.60 -4.88
N GLY A 75 13.88 11.46 -4.27
CA GLY A 75 15.20 11.12 -3.74
C GLY A 75 16.30 11.08 -4.82
N HIS A 76 15.92 10.89 -6.09
CA HIS A 76 16.83 10.94 -7.25
C HIS A 76 16.88 12.33 -7.93
N GLY A 77 16.34 13.36 -7.27
CA GLY A 77 16.46 14.76 -7.71
C GLY A 77 15.29 15.29 -8.55
N ILE A 78 14.25 14.49 -8.81
CA ILE A 78 13.05 14.96 -9.52
C ILE A 78 12.15 15.72 -8.56
N LYS A 79 11.77 16.95 -8.87
CA LYS A 79 10.88 17.71 -7.96
C LYS A 79 9.49 17.09 -7.95
N MET A 80 8.86 17.00 -6.78
CA MET A 80 7.46 16.55 -6.67
C MET A 80 6.49 17.33 -7.57
N LEU A 81 6.75 18.63 -7.78
CA LEU A 81 5.99 19.45 -8.73
C LEU A 81 6.13 18.94 -10.17
N ASP A 82 7.33 18.54 -10.59
CA ASP A 82 7.57 18.04 -11.95
C ASP A 82 6.91 16.68 -12.16
N ILE A 83 6.87 15.84 -11.11
CA ILE A 83 6.09 14.58 -11.11
C ILE A 83 4.61 14.89 -11.29
N ALA A 84 4.06 15.82 -10.48
CA ALA A 84 2.65 16.21 -10.57
C ALA A 84 2.28 16.76 -11.97
N LEU A 85 3.13 17.60 -12.56
CA LEU A 85 2.93 18.13 -13.93
C LEU A 85 2.94 17.02 -14.99
N GLN A 86 3.77 15.99 -14.83
CA GLN A 86 3.78 14.84 -15.73
C GLN A 86 2.53 13.97 -15.59
N LEU A 87 2.04 13.76 -14.37
CA LEU A 87 0.78 13.07 -14.11
C LEU A 87 -0.40 13.81 -14.74
N GLN A 88 -0.43 15.14 -14.66
CA GLN A 88 -1.44 15.98 -15.33
C GLN A 88 -1.42 15.86 -16.86
N ARG A 89 -0.26 15.48 -17.44
CA ARG A 89 -0.12 15.17 -18.87
C ARG A 89 -0.46 13.73 -19.21
N HIS A 90 -1.22 13.05 -18.34
CA HIS A 90 -1.68 11.67 -18.50
C HIS A 90 -0.58 10.60 -18.50
N LYS A 91 0.63 10.92 -18.05
CA LYS A 91 1.59 9.88 -17.69
C LYS A 91 1.17 9.22 -16.40
N ASN A 92 1.46 7.94 -16.24
CA ASN A 92 1.39 7.27 -14.94
C ASN A 92 2.76 7.27 -14.25
N ILE A 93 2.77 6.99 -12.95
CA ILE A 93 4.00 7.07 -12.14
C ILE A 93 5.07 6.06 -12.59
N LEU A 94 4.68 4.91 -13.14
CA LEU A 94 5.61 3.89 -13.65
C LEU A 94 6.29 4.37 -14.94
N GLN A 95 5.54 5.03 -15.83
CA GLN A 95 6.10 5.65 -17.03
C GLN A 95 7.12 6.73 -16.66
N ILE A 96 6.79 7.59 -15.69
CA ILE A 96 7.72 8.61 -15.19
C ILE A 96 8.98 7.94 -14.62
N ALA A 97 8.83 6.91 -13.80
CA ALA A 97 9.97 6.19 -13.22
C ALA A 97 10.87 5.52 -14.27
N ASN A 98 10.28 4.96 -15.33
CA ASN A 98 11.02 4.37 -16.44
C ASN A 98 11.81 5.41 -17.24
N GLU A 99 11.19 6.55 -17.54
CA GLU A 99 11.86 7.65 -18.25
C GLU A 99 12.99 8.29 -17.44
N GLN A 100 12.88 8.27 -16.11
CA GLN A 100 13.94 8.73 -15.20
C GLN A 100 14.95 7.64 -14.85
N HIS A 101 14.85 6.47 -15.49
CA HIS A 101 15.78 5.34 -15.32
C HIS A 101 15.96 4.92 -13.85
N LEU A 102 14.87 4.85 -13.07
CA LEU A 102 14.96 4.38 -11.69
C LEU A 102 15.58 2.98 -11.59
N ASP A 103 16.35 2.76 -10.52
CA ASP A 103 16.83 1.43 -10.16
C ASP A 103 15.68 0.59 -9.62
N TRP A 104 15.03 -0.17 -10.51
CA TRP A 104 13.93 -1.07 -10.16
C TRP A 104 14.32 -2.14 -9.14
N LYS A 105 15.58 -2.57 -9.10
CA LYS A 105 16.05 -3.54 -8.11
C LYS A 105 16.08 -2.92 -6.71
N GLN A 106 16.54 -1.68 -6.61
CA GLN A 106 16.50 -0.92 -5.36
C GLN A 106 15.06 -0.65 -4.92
N VAL A 107 14.19 -0.21 -5.84
CA VAL A 107 12.76 0.01 -5.55
C VAL A 107 12.10 -1.28 -5.05
N ALA A 108 12.34 -2.42 -5.69
CA ALA A 108 11.79 -3.70 -5.26
C ALA A 108 12.27 -4.10 -3.86
N SER A 109 13.56 -3.89 -3.57
CA SER A 109 14.16 -4.17 -2.27
C SER A 109 13.55 -3.31 -1.17
N ASP A 110 13.42 -2.01 -1.39
CA ASP A 110 12.91 -1.08 -0.38
C ASP A 110 11.40 -1.22 -0.17
N ALA A 111 10.63 -1.42 -1.25
CA ALA A 111 9.22 -1.75 -1.14
C ALA A 111 8.98 -3.05 -0.38
N LYS A 112 9.82 -4.08 -0.58
CA LYS A 112 9.75 -5.33 0.20
C LYS A 112 10.05 -5.10 1.68
N LYS A 113 11.05 -4.28 2.01
CA LYS A 113 11.34 -3.92 3.42
C LYS A 113 10.17 -3.18 4.05
N LEU A 114 9.53 -2.27 3.32
CA LEU A 114 8.36 -1.55 3.81
C LEU A 114 7.17 -2.49 4.04
N ASN A 115 6.90 -3.44 3.13
CA ASN A 115 5.89 -4.48 3.37
C ASN A 115 6.17 -5.26 4.66
N GLY A 116 7.43 -5.64 4.91
CA GLY A 116 7.83 -6.28 6.18
C GLY A 116 7.64 -5.37 7.42
N LYS A 117 7.79 -4.05 7.27
CA LYS A 117 7.46 -3.09 8.35
C LYS A 117 5.96 -3.02 8.61
N PHE A 118 5.12 -3.11 7.58
CA PHE A 118 3.66 -3.16 7.77
C PHE A 118 3.24 -4.39 8.54
N GLU A 119 3.80 -5.56 8.22
CA GLU A 119 3.56 -6.80 8.94
C GLU A 119 3.88 -6.68 10.44
N ASP A 120 5.07 -6.17 10.77
CA ASP A 120 5.46 -5.91 12.16
C ASP A 120 4.58 -4.84 12.84
N ALA A 121 4.18 -3.80 12.11
CA ALA A 121 3.30 -2.76 12.63
C ALA A 121 1.88 -3.26 12.89
N ILE A 122 1.34 -4.16 12.04
CA ILE A 122 0.05 -4.84 12.27
C ILE A 122 0.13 -5.68 13.54
N TYR A 123 1.19 -6.47 13.69
CA TYR A 123 1.40 -7.26 14.90
C TYR A 123 1.44 -6.38 16.16
N LYS A 124 2.23 -5.30 16.14
CA LYS A 124 2.34 -4.35 17.27
C LYS A 124 1.03 -3.64 17.57
N HIS A 125 0.27 -3.24 16.53
CA HIS A 125 -1.04 -2.62 16.68
C HIS A 125 -1.98 -3.50 17.52
N PHE A 126 -2.00 -4.81 17.22
CA PHE A 126 -2.86 -5.76 17.92
C PHE A 126 -2.33 -6.22 19.28
N LEU A 127 -1.03 -6.05 19.55
CA LEU A 127 -0.51 -6.16 20.91
C LEU A 127 -0.92 -4.96 21.77
N ARG A 128 -0.88 -3.74 21.21
CA ARG A 128 -1.26 -2.52 21.92
C ARG A 128 -1.58 -1.38 20.94
N SER A 129 -2.86 -1.04 20.81
CA SER A 129 -3.33 -0.02 19.84
C SER A 129 -3.37 1.41 20.38
N ASP A 130 -3.19 1.64 21.69
CA ASP A 130 -3.29 3.00 22.28
C ASP A 130 -2.30 4.02 21.69
N PRO A 131 -1.02 3.69 21.43
CA PRO A 131 -0.09 4.63 20.81
C PRO A 131 -0.56 5.06 19.42
N ASP A 132 -1.11 4.13 18.64
CA ASP A 132 -1.63 4.39 17.30
C ASP A 132 -2.85 5.30 17.35
N LYS A 133 -3.82 5.02 18.22
CA LYS A 133 -5.02 5.84 18.43
C LYS A 133 -4.66 7.25 18.90
N SER A 134 -3.70 7.36 19.82
CA SER A 134 -3.22 8.65 20.34
C SER A 134 -2.57 9.48 19.24
N ARG A 135 -1.75 8.85 18.38
CA ARG A 135 -1.11 9.50 17.24
C ARG A 135 -2.13 9.92 16.18
N ASP A 136 -3.12 9.07 15.89
CA ASP A 136 -4.22 9.40 14.96
C ASP A 136 -5.00 10.63 15.41
N LEU A 137 -5.32 10.73 16.71
CA LEU A 137 -5.97 11.90 17.28
C LEU A 137 -5.08 13.15 17.20
N ALA A 138 -3.81 13.04 17.59
CA ALA A 138 -2.87 14.16 17.61
C ALA A 138 -2.64 14.74 16.20
N GLU A 139 -2.56 13.88 15.20
CA GLU A 139 -2.36 14.27 13.80
C GLU A 139 -3.67 14.57 13.06
N LYS A 140 -4.82 14.45 13.73
CA LYS A 140 -6.18 14.62 13.15
C LYS A 140 -6.39 13.76 11.90
N TYR A 141 -5.87 12.55 11.93
CA TYR A 141 -5.95 11.62 10.82
C TYR A 141 -7.19 10.75 10.91
N ASP A 142 -7.87 10.59 9.77
CA ASP A 142 -9.03 9.70 9.62
C ASP A 142 -8.80 8.77 8.42
N ALA A 143 -8.59 7.48 8.71
CA ALA A 143 -8.35 6.46 7.69
C ALA A 143 -9.52 6.30 6.71
N THR A 144 -10.76 6.58 7.15
CA THR A 144 -11.95 6.49 6.30
C THR A 144 -11.96 7.58 5.23
N GLN A 145 -11.29 8.71 5.49
CA GLN A 145 -11.16 9.83 4.56
C GLN A 145 -9.89 9.79 3.71
N ASP A 146 -8.95 8.89 4.01
CA ASP A 146 -7.66 8.78 3.29
C ASP A 146 -7.74 7.93 2.01
N TRP A 147 -8.95 7.76 1.45
CA TRP A 147 -9.15 7.15 0.13
C TRP A 147 -8.81 8.14 -0.99
N VAL A 148 -8.17 7.65 -2.06
CA VAL A 148 -8.07 8.35 -3.36
C VAL A 148 -8.57 7.44 -4.50
N ASN A 149 -8.86 8.00 -5.67
CA ASN A 149 -9.43 7.21 -6.78
C ASN A 149 -8.46 6.12 -7.27
N ALA A 150 -7.14 6.36 -7.24
CA ALA A 150 -6.14 5.37 -7.65
C ALA A 150 -6.13 4.11 -6.76
N ASP A 151 -6.67 4.17 -5.54
CA ASP A 151 -6.78 2.97 -4.69
C ASP A 151 -7.77 1.94 -5.27
N ARG A 152 -8.62 2.34 -6.22
CA ARG A 152 -9.53 1.42 -6.95
C ARG A 152 -8.83 0.52 -7.96
N GLU A 153 -7.56 0.79 -8.26
CA GLU A 153 -6.75 -0.01 -9.20
C GLU A 153 -6.19 -1.29 -8.56
N VAL A 154 -6.36 -1.43 -7.24
CA VAL A 154 -6.07 -2.68 -6.52
C VAL A 154 -7.12 -3.72 -6.90
N THR A 155 -6.66 -4.89 -7.30
CA THR A 155 -7.55 -5.99 -7.71
C THR A 155 -8.02 -6.83 -6.53
N GLU A 156 -9.15 -7.52 -6.68
CA GLU A 156 -9.70 -8.41 -5.65
C GLU A 156 -8.67 -9.46 -5.15
N PRO A 157 -7.92 -10.17 -6.02
CA PRO A 157 -6.89 -11.11 -5.54
C PRO A 157 -5.77 -10.45 -4.72
N GLU A 158 -5.44 -9.19 -5.02
CA GLU A 158 -4.44 -8.43 -4.25
C GLU A 158 -4.98 -8.03 -2.87
N VAL A 159 -6.26 -7.68 -2.78
CA VAL A 159 -6.96 -7.43 -1.51
C VAL A 159 -7.01 -8.70 -0.68
N GLU A 160 -7.35 -9.85 -1.27
CA GLU A 160 -7.39 -11.14 -0.58
C GLU A 160 -6.01 -11.52 0.00
N GLU A 161 -4.93 -11.36 -0.80
CA GLU A 161 -3.56 -11.62 -0.32
C GLU A 161 -3.19 -10.67 0.84
N ALA A 162 -3.53 -9.39 0.73
CA ALA A 162 -3.28 -8.41 1.79
C ALA A 162 -4.08 -8.71 3.06
N GLN A 163 -5.35 -9.12 2.92
CA GLN A 163 -6.22 -9.50 4.03
C GLN A 163 -5.69 -10.75 4.74
N ALA A 164 -5.22 -11.76 4.00
CA ALA A 164 -4.62 -12.95 4.59
C ALA A 164 -3.40 -12.61 5.46
N ILE A 165 -2.54 -11.68 5.00
CA ILE A 165 -1.39 -11.18 5.78
C ILE A 165 -1.86 -10.46 7.04
N TYR A 166 -2.85 -9.57 6.91
CA TYR A 166 -3.40 -8.83 8.05
C TYR A 166 -3.98 -9.77 9.13
N VAL A 167 -4.81 -10.72 8.71
CA VAL A 167 -5.43 -11.73 9.59
C VAL A 167 -4.36 -12.57 10.29
N LEU A 168 -3.34 -13.03 9.56
CA LEU A 168 -2.24 -13.81 10.13
C LEU A 168 -1.57 -13.06 11.29
N TRP A 169 -1.21 -11.79 11.10
CA TRP A 169 -0.49 -11.03 12.12
C TRP A 169 -1.38 -10.58 13.27
N ARG A 170 -2.65 -10.27 13.01
CA ARG A 170 -3.67 -10.05 14.05
C ARG A 170 -3.81 -11.27 14.95
N ASP A 171 -4.00 -12.45 14.37
CA ASP A 171 -4.25 -13.69 15.12
C ASP A 171 -3.00 -14.11 15.91
N ARG A 172 -1.81 -13.89 15.34
CA ARG A 172 -0.54 -14.09 16.05
C ARG A 172 -0.38 -13.17 17.26
N ALA A 173 -0.81 -11.92 17.17
CA ALA A 173 -0.82 -11.01 18.33
C ALA A 173 -1.82 -11.47 19.40
N GLY A 174 -3.02 -11.88 18.99
CA GLY A 174 -4.06 -12.38 19.90
C GLY A 174 -3.66 -13.63 20.69
N THR A 175 -2.90 -14.54 20.08
CA THR A 175 -2.37 -15.75 20.75
C THR A 175 -1.21 -15.46 21.71
N THR A 176 -0.44 -14.41 21.47
CA THR A 176 0.68 -13.99 22.34
C THR A 176 0.21 -13.14 23.52
N GLY A 177 -0.93 -12.47 23.38
CA GLY A 177 -1.41 -11.41 24.26
C GLY A 177 -2.01 -11.80 25.61
N GLY A 178 -2.06 -13.08 25.99
CA GLY A 178 -2.27 -13.64 27.35
C GLY A 178 -3.50 -13.19 28.18
N THR A 179 -3.83 -11.91 28.23
CA THR A 179 -4.94 -11.32 28.99
C THR A 179 -5.40 -9.93 28.50
N GLU A 180 -4.83 -9.33 27.43
CA GLU A 180 -5.24 -7.98 26.97
C GLU A 180 -5.37 -7.79 25.43
N GLY A 181 -5.14 -8.83 24.63
CA GLY A 181 -5.35 -8.79 23.18
C GLY A 181 -6.81 -9.02 22.76
N VAL A 182 -7.76 -8.25 23.28
CA VAL A 182 -9.16 -8.37 22.84
C VAL A 182 -9.28 -7.63 21.50
N VAL A 183 -9.19 -8.37 20.39
CA VAL A 183 -9.68 -7.90 19.08
C VAL A 183 -11.11 -7.42 19.31
N THR A 184 -11.31 -6.11 19.21
CA THR A 184 -12.61 -5.52 19.50
C THR A 184 -13.64 -6.03 18.51
N SER A 185 -14.91 -6.08 18.90
CA SER A 185 -16.00 -6.42 17.98
C SER A 185 -16.00 -5.52 16.75
N SER A 186 -15.55 -4.26 16.89
CA SER A 186 -15.39 -3.31 15.79
C SER A 186 -14.29 -3.72 14.79
N GLU A 187 -13.16 -4.25 15.26
CA GLU A 187 -12.06 -4.72 14.39
C GLU A 187 -12.40 -6.05 13.71
N ARG A 188 -13.16 -6.93 14.39
CA ARG A 188 -13.75 -8.11 13.75
C ARG A 188 -14.76 -7.73 12.68
N LEU A 189 -15.63 -6.75 12.95
CA LEU A 189 -16.62 -6.25 12.00
C LEU A 189 -15.99 -5.50 10.82
N ALA A 190 -14.89 -4.78 11.02
CA ALA A 190 -14.13 -4.17 9.94
C ALA A 190 -13.54 -5.25 9.02
N SER A 191 -12.98 -6.32 9.60
CA SER A 191 -12.47 -7.47 8.86
C SER A 191 -13.58 -8.19 8.07
N SER A 192 -14.79 -8.36 8.64
CA SER A 192 -15.91 -9.01 7.96
C SER A 192 -16.59 -8.12 6.91
N ARG A 193 -16.60 -6.78 7.11
CA ARG A 193 -17.11 -5.84 6.09
C ARG A 193 -16.23 -5.79 4.85
N LEU A 194 -14.95 -6.13 4.96
CA LEU A 194 -14.07 -6.29 3.81
C LEU A 194 -14.37 -7.56 3.02
N GLU A 195 -14.72 -8.66 3.68
CA GLU A 195 -15.24 -9.86 2.99
C GLU A 195 -16.52 -9.50 2.22
N GLU A 196 -17.38 -8.67 2.80
CA GLU A 196 -18.60 -8.18 2.17
C GLU A 196 -18.34 -7.15 1.04
N GLN A 197 -17.34 -6.27 1.18
CA GLN A 197 -16.92 -5.32 0.14
C GLN A 197 -16.15 -5.98 -1.00
N ALA A 198 -15.37 -7.03 -0.77
CA ALA A 198 -14.79 -7.85 -1.83
C ALA A 198 -15.90 -8.48 -2.69
N HIS A 199 -16.96 -8.99 -2.04
CA HIS A 199 -18.17 -9.46 -2.72
C HIS A 199 -18.94 -8.35 -3.46
N ASP A 200 -18.98 -7.11 -2.95
CA ASP A 200 -19.73 -6.00 -3.56
C ASP A 200 -18.96 -5.31 -4.72
N VAL A 201 -17.62 -5.30 -4.68
CA VAL A 201 -16.77 -4.90 -5.83
C VAL A 201 -16.94 -5.90 -6.99
N GLY A 202 -17.09 -7.19 -6.71
CA GLY A 202 -17.48 -8.20 -7.71
C GLY A 202 -18.85 -7.95 -8.33
N ARG A 203 -19.80 -7.40 -7.55
CA ARG A 203 -21.15 -7.01 -8.01
C ARG A 203 -21.15 -5.75 -8.88
N LEU A 204 -20.35 -4.74 -8.51
CA LEU A 204 -20.23 -3.47 -9.24
C LEU A 204 -19.45 -3.61 -10.56
N THR A 205 -18.64 -4.66 -10.71
CA THR A 205 -17.93 -5.00 -11.97
C THR A 205 -18.74 -5.95 -12.87
N GLY A 206 -19.97 -6.30 -12.50
CA GLY A 206 -20.88 -7.11 -13.33
C GLY A 206 -20.52 -8.60 -13.41
N ARG A 207 -19.69 -9.13 -12.50
CA ARG A 207 -19.38 -10.56 -12.49
C ARG A 207 -20.36 -11.30 -11.59
N ALA A 208 -21.13 -12.21 -12.17
CA ALA A 208 -22.09 -13.03 -11.44
C ALA A 208 -21.38 -13.85 -10.35
N PRO A 209 -22.00 -14.01 -9.15
CA PRO A 209 -21.42 -14.83 -8.10
C PRO A 209 -21.33 -16.28 -8.56
N THR A 210 -20.13 -16.86 -8.49
CA THR A 210 -19.95 -18.30 -8.68
C THR A 210 -20.55 -19.06 -7.49
N PRO A 211 -21.44 -20.04 -7.73
CA PRO A 211 -22.01 -20.84 -6.66
C PRO A 211 -20.94 -21.76 -6.05
N LYS A 212 -21.07 -21.99 -4.74
CA LYS A 212 -20.27 -22.94 -3.95
C LYS A 212 -20.40 -24.36 -4.47
#